data_AF-A0AAW0CI13-F1
#
_entry.id   AF-A0AAW0CI13-F1
#
_cell.length_a   1.000
_cell.length_b   1.000
_cell.length_c   1.000
_cell.angle_alpha   90.00
_cell.angle_beta   90.00
_cell.angle_gamma   90.00
#
_symmetry.space_group_name_H-M   'P 1'
#
loop_
_entity.id
_entity.type
_entity.pdbx_description
1 polymer ?
#
loop_
_entity_poly.entity_id
_entity_poly.type
_entity_poly.pdbx_seq_one_letter_code
_entity_poly.pdbx_strand_id
1 'polypeptide(L)'
;MVRSSLATPFSSHTPQDFGHRKFWEGLVQHRNELEQLLHRLEGRGYDLLLEAQNAAWVRSQSSHESVSGCSKHHGDFELGLDDTSDLFSSDPLERSVFAQSESARLWEGVRWRLSCFMLPTSSIFYEERKRVVWAYFRRAIYTDPTLMILASNHVDVPTFLTDPNHDVAIAKLVQEKMRRMSTEEIWAAIADVLRPVDTETEFIVVLGMRVYKSLSGIAHPFRAWGHVFAFRSCVSCVRTICPTVEDMIECQRYALLTGSANFPVPHSTHVEHANFYGVGILAVCGLLVGFVETEKHVTGPTHSKSEDGSGDITWEQKKHPPVLYAALSCEDEYSHRFLNELLRRCLLYKHLTVILRKGKDQQVVRSMHCIHATYRRTSSSLVGLTKGSRWECTTTYKDAILESCQAEIFCHGSSDAMNAPAASFDDCMQFVLLDGINGDHDECYILRDLIRQCMTQYNVKTPVDLCKAIAEPYVAQGELELDEMVCEGSTGNPNLEYGFVAYEALWGAPPRWQEERQKAVYRSAWSMARLLAEKHGDSLSSDLTG
;
A
#
# COMPACT_ATOMS: atom_id res chain seq x y z
N MET A 1 -11.91 -74.81 -38.38
CA MET A 1 -12.35 -73.72 -37.48
C MET A 1 -11.38 -73.66 -36.33
N VAL A 2 -10.48 -72.69 -36.37
CA VAL A 2 -9.53 -72.34 -35.31
C VAL A 2 -9.78 -70.87 -35.00
N ARG A 3 -10.00 -70.55 -33.73
CA ARG A 3 -9.63 -69.26 -33.11
C ARG A 3 -9.63 -69.43 -31.59
N SER A 4 -8.41 -69.55 -31.05
CA SER A 4 -8.06 -69.22 -29.67
C SER A 4 -7.41 -67.84 -29.65
N SER A 5 -7.75 -67.03 -28.64
CA SER A 5 -7.34 -65.64 -28.36
C SER A 5 -8.36 -65.14 -27.31
N LEU A 6 -8.10 -64.68 -26.09
CA LEU A 6 -6.99 -63.99 -25.43
C LEU A 6 -7.13 -64.26 -23.90
N ALA A 7 -6.05 -64.61 -23.20
CA ALA A 7 -5.32 -63.74 -22.28
C ALA A 7 -6.16 -63.09 -21.15
N THR A 8 -6.05 -63.64 -19.94
CA THR A 8 -6.22 -62.90 -18.68
C THR A 8 -4.83 -62.65 -18.06
N PRO A 9 -4.54 -61.41 -17.63
CA PRO A 9 -3.22 -61.05 -17.14
C PRO A 9 -3.03 -61.46 -15.66
N PHE A 10 -1.76 -61.66 -15.33
CA PHE A 10 -1.23 -61.83 -13.99
C PHE A 10 -1.76 -60.78 -13.01
N SER A 11 -2.33 -61.23 -11.89
CA SER A 11 -2.48 -60.43 -10.66
C SER A 11 -1.65 -61.10 -9.56
N SER A 12 -0.36 -60.81 -9.54
CA SER A 12 0.51 -61.07 -8.40
C SER A 12 0.25 -60.02 -7.32
N HIS A 13 -0.84 -60.16 -6.58
CA HIS A 13 -0.99 -59.48 -5.28
C HIS A 13 -0.58 -60.48 -4.20
N THR A 14 0.65 -60.33 -3.71
CA THR A 14 1.12 -61.05 -2.54
C THR A 14 0.39 -60.56 -1.29
N PRO A 15 -0.06 -61.44 -0.37
CA PRO A 15 -0.73 -61.08 0.89
C PRO A 15 0.09 -60.19 1.85
N GLN A 16 1.36 -59.94 1.54
CA GLN A 16 2.28 -59.12 2.33
C GLN A 16 1.94 -57.61 2.27
N ASP A 17 1.28 -57.12 1.21
CA ASP A 17 0.96 -55.69 1.07
C ASP A 17 -0.21 -55.22 1.95
N PHE A 18 -1.14 -56.11 2.32
CA PHE A 18 -2.32 -55.73 3.08
C PHE A 18 -2.00 -55.44 4.55
N GLY A 19 -1.06 -56.20 5.14
CA GLY A 19 -0.56 -55.97 6.49
C GLY A 19 0.28 -54.69 6.58
N HIS A 20 1.13 -54.44 5.58
CA HIS A 20 1.93 -53.22 5.51
C HIS A 20 1.06 -51.97 5.33
N ARG A 21 0.03 -52.04 4.47
CA ARG A 21 -0.93 -50.94 4.27
C ARG A 21 -1.73 -50.63 5.53
N LYS A 22 -2.28 -51.64 6.22
CA LYS A 22 -3.00 -51.42 7.49
C LYS A 22 -2.09 -50.89 8.60
N PHE A 23 -0.83 -51.35 8.66
CA PHE A 23 0.15 -50.83 9.59
C PHE A 23 0.49 -49.37 9.29
N TRP A 24 0.68 -49.02 8.02
CA TRP A 24 0.92 -47.64 7.58
C TRP A 24 -0.28 -46.72 7.85
N GLU A 25 -1.49 -47.15 7.52
CA GLU A 25 -2.73 -46.45 7.85
C GLU A 25 -2.85 -46.25 9.38
N GLY A 26 -2.49 -47.26 10.17
CA GLY A 26 -2.40 -47.16 11.63
C GLY A 26 -1.37 -46.13 12.08
N LEU A 27 -0.16 -46.10 11.52
CA LEU A 27 0.86 -45.10 11.85
C LEU A 27 0.41 -43.68 11.50
N VAL A 28 -0.20 -43.48 10.33
CA VAL A 28 -0.77 -42.19 9.93
C VAL A 28 -1.87 -41.76 10.90
N GLN A 29 -2.73 -42.67 11.32
CA GLN A 29 -3.76 -42.38 12.32
C GLN A 29 -3.15 -41.95 13.66
N HIS A 30 -2.18 -42.71 14.20
CA HIS A 30 -1.53 -42.36 15.47
C HIS A 30 -0.77 -41.03 15.38
N ARG A 31 -0.12 -40.75 14.24
CA ARG A 31 0.51 -39.45 13.98
C ARG A 31 -0.51 -38.31 14.04
N ASN A 32 -1.63 -38.45 13.35
CA ASN A 32 -2.68 -37.44 13.34
C ASN A 32 -3.30 -37.25 14.74
N GLU A 33 -3.48 -38.33 15.51
CA GLU A 33 -3.95 -38.26 16.90
C GLU A 33 -2.96 -37.51 17.80
N LEU A 34 -1.66 -37.74 17.60
CA LEU A 34 -0.59 -37.05 18.34
C LEU A 34 -0.50 -35.57 17.96
N GLU A 35 -0.60 -35.23 16.68
CA GLU A 35 -0.67 -33.84 16.20
C GLU A 35 -1.88 -33.09 16.80
N GLN A 36 -3.06 -33.73 16.85
CA GLN A 36 -4.23 -33.15 17.50
C GLN A 36 -4.06 -32.96 19.01
N LEU A 37 -3.33 -33.86 19.68
CA LEU A 37 -3.04 -33.74 21.11
C LEU A 37 -2.04 -32.61 21.36
N LEU A 38 -0.99 -32.51 20.54
CA LEU A 38 -0.01 -31.42 20.57
C LEU A 38 -0.70 -30.08 20.40
N HIS A 39 -1.57 -29.94 19.40
CA HIS A 39 -2.30 -28.70 19.16
C HIS A 39 -3.20 -28.29 20.34
N ARG A 40 -3.83 -29.25 21.02
CA ARG A 40 -4.60 -28.99 22.25
C ARG A 40 -3.72 -28.58 23.42
N LEU A 41 -2.52 -29.16 23.55
CA LEU A 41 -1.56 -28.77 24.58
C LEU A 41 -1.01 -27.37 24.34
N GLU A 42 -0.68 -27.03 23.09
CA GLU A 42 -0.24 -25.69 22.69
C GLU A 42 -1.34 -24.65 22.96
N GLY A 43 -2.58 -24.95 22.60
CA GLY A 43 -3.74 -24.12 22.93
C GLY A 43 -3.88 -23.91 24.44
N ARG A 44 -3.79 -24.97 25.24
CA ARG A 44 -3.88 -24.83 26.70
C ARG A 44 -2.68 -24.12 27.31
N GLY A 45 -1.47 -24.33 26.79
CA GLY A 45 -0.28 -23.62 27.21
C GLY A 45 -0.40 -22.12 26.93
N TYR A 46 -0.88 -21.78 25.73
CA TYR A 46 -1.16 -20.40 25.34
C TYR A 46 -2.19 -19.76 26.26
N ASP A 47 -3.24 -20.50 26.64
CA ASP A 47 -4.22 -20.02 27.61
C ASP A 47 -3.59 -19.64 28.94
N LEU A 48 -2.71 -20.50 29.47
CA LEU A 48 -2.01 -20.25 30.71
C LEU A 48 -1.04 -19.07 30.60
N LEU A 49 -0.39 -18.89 29.44
CA LEU A 49 0.47 -17.71 29.18
C LEU A 49 -0.34 -16.41 29.19
N LEU A 50 -1.50 -16.40 28.54
CA LEU A 50 -2.39 -15.22 28.54
C LEU A 50 -2.93 -14.92 29.94
N GLU A 51 -3.34 -15.94 30.69
CA GLU A 51 -3.81 -15.80 32.07
C GLU A 51 -2.70 -15.25 32.98
N ALA A 52 -1.47 -15.76 32.86
CA ALA A 52 -0.32 -15.30 33.64
C ALA A 52 0.04 -13.82 33.40
N GLN A 53 -0.25 -13.30 32.21
CA GLN A 53 0.02 -11.91 31.83
C GLN A 53 -1.22 -10.99 31.88
N ASN A 54 -2.37 -11.47 32.39
CA ASN A 54 -3.65 -10.75 32.37
C ASN A 54 -4.07 -10.30 30.94
N ALA A 55 -3.75 -11.09 29.92
CA ALA A 55 -3.92 -10.76 28.51
C ALA A 55 -4.99 -11.59 27.80
N ALA A 56 -6.04 -12.02 28.50
CA ALA A 56 -7.12 -12.85 27.93
C ALA A 56 -7.83 -12.18 26.73
N TRP A 57 -7.75 -10.85 26.62
CA TRP A 57 -8.27 -10.07 25.50
C TRP A 57 -7.66 -10.42 24.14
N VAL A 58 -6.48 -11.05 24.08
CA VAL A 58 -5.85 -11.43 22.81
C VAL A 58 -6.74 -12.41 22.04
N ARG A 59 -7.49 -13.28 22.74
CA ARG A 59 -8.43 -14.22 22.10
C ARG A 59 -9.61 -13.56 21.41
N SER A 60 -10.06 -12.39 21.89
CA SER A 60 -11.22 -11.71 21.30
C SER A 60 -10.88 -10.99 19.99
N GLN A 61 -9.60 -10.87 19.63
CA GLN A 61 -9.17 -10.17 18.42
C GLN A 61 -9.01 -11.08 17.19
N SER A 62 -8.96 -12.41 17.35
CA SER A 62 -8.68 -13.35 16.27
C SER A 62 -9.84 -13.60 15.29
N SER A 63 -10.96 -12.87 15.39
CA SER A 63 -12.19 -13.08 14.61
C SER A 63 -12.43 -12.10 13.46
N HIS A 64 -11.49 -11.20 13.15
CA HIS A 64 -11.62 -10.29 12.01
C HIS A 64 -10.83 -10.79 10.79
N GLU A 65 -11.53 -11.37 9.82
CA GLU A 65 -10.97 -11.64 8.49
C GLU A 65 -10.68 -10.31 7.78
N SER A 66 -9.41 -10.06 7.48
CA SER A 66 -8.97 -8.87 6.75
C SER A 66 -9.43 -8.91 5.29
N VAL A 67 -10.15 -7.89 4.85
CA VAL A 67 -10.56 -7.71 3.44
C VAL A 67 -9.33 -7.42 2.58
N SER A 68 -8.95 -8.39 1.74
CA SER A 68 -7.83 -8.28 0.80
C SER A 68 -8.21 -7.43 -0.41
N GLY A 69 -7.84 -6.14 -0.38
CA GLY A 69 -8.21 -5.18 -1.43
C GLY A 69 -7.04 -4.46 -2.12
N CYS A 70 -5.79 -4.93 -2.07
CA CYS A 70 -4.72 -4.43 -2.98
C CYS A 70 -3.42 -5.26 -2.89
N SER A 71 -3.49 -6.55 -3.17
CA SER A 71 -2.32 -7.45 -3.15
C SER A 71 -1.62 -7.53 -4.50
N LYS A 72 -0.97 -6.46 -4.96
CA LYS A 72 -0.17 -6.54 -6.22
C LYS A 72 1.26 -6.01 -6.17
N HIS A 73 1.74 -5.46 -5.04
CA HIS A 73 3.07 -4.82 -5.00
C HIS A 73 4.01 -5.30 -3.90
N HIS A 74 3.71 -6.41 -3.21
CA HIS A 74 4.82 -7.17 -2.64
C HIS A 74 5.51 -7.82 -3.81
N GLY A 75 6.75 -7.42 -4.09
CA GLY A 75 7.60 -8.16 -5.01
C GLY A 75 7.67 -9.58 -4.50
N ASP A 76 6.83 -10.43 -5.10
CA ASP A 76 6.93 -11.87 -4.99
C ASP A 76 8.24 -12.24 -5.69
N PHE A 77 9.35 -12.03 -4.98
CA PHE A 77 10.46 -12.97 -5.06
C PHE A 77 9.91 -14.26 -4.46
N GLU A 78 9.10 -14.97 -5.24
CA GLU A 78 9.04 -16.42 -5.14
C GLU A 78 10.48 -16.87 -5.32
N LEU A 79 11.18 -17.08 -4.19
CA LEU A 79 12.38 -17.90 -4.17
C LEU A 79 11.90 -19.26 -4.65
N GLY A 80 11.93 -19.46 -5.98
CA GLY A 80 11.31 -20.54 -6.72
C GLY A 80 10.89 -21.68 -5.80
N LEU A 81 9.65 -21.61 -5.32
CA LEU A 81 9.03 -22.70 -4.59
C LEU A 81 8.67 -23.71 -5.67
N ASP A 82 9.69 -24.30 -6.28
CA ASP A 82 9.50 -25.50 -7.08
C ASP A 82 8.88 -26.51 -6.11
N ASP A 83 7.67 -26.93 -6.44
CA ASP A 83 6.93 -27.94 -5.71
C ASP A 83 7.66 -29.27 -5.97
N THR A 84 8.80 -29.47 -5.29
CA THR A 84 9.59 -30.70 -5.36
C THR A 84 8.96 -31.82 -4.54
N SER A 85 7.65 -31.74 -4.29
CA SER A 85 6.88 -32.76 -3.56
C SER A 85 6.90 -34.13 -4.26
N ASP A 86 7.35 -34.22 -5.52
CA ASP A 86 7.45 -35.46 -6.29
C ASP A 86 8.86 -36.08 -6.39
N LEU A 87 9.88 -35.54 -5.70
CA LEU A 87 11.24 -36.11 -5.69
C LEU A 87 11.66 -36.63 -4.30
N PHE A 88 10.75 -37.30 -3.57
CA PHE A 88 11.14 -37.93 -2.31
C PHE A 88 11.85 -39.26 -2.54
N SER A 89 13.15 -39.26 -2.28
CA SER A 89 13.88 -40.47 -1.90
C SER A 89 13.25 -41.12 -0.64
N SER A 90 13.37 -42.45 -0.57
CA SER A 90 12.88 -43.26 0.54
C SER A 90 13.81 -43.23 1.77
N ASP A 91 14.96 -42.55 1.68
CA ASP A 91 15.97 -42.48 2.74
C ASP A 91 15.61 -41.40 3.81
N PRO A 92 15.43 -41.79 5.08
CA PRO A 92 15.21 -40.86 6.20
C PRO A 92 16.34 -39.83 6.40
N LEU A 93 17.58 -40.15 6.04
CA LEU A 93 18.73 -39.26 6.20
C LEU A 93 18.72 -38.16 5.12
N GLU A 94 18.38 -38.50 3.87
CA GLU A 94 18.22 -37.50 2.81
C GLU A 94 17.05 -36.56 3.10
N ARG A 95 15.96 -37.08 3.69
CA ARG A 95 14.83 -36.24 4.13
C ARG A 95 15.20 -35.29 5.26
N SER A 96 16.03 -35.70 6.21
CA SER A 96 16.45 -34.82 7.30
C SER A 96 17.40 -33.72 6.82
N VAL A 97 18.34 -34.05 5.92
CA VAL A 97 19.22 -33.07 5.28
C VAL A 97 18.41 -32.09 4.42
N PHE A 98 17.45 -32.59 3.64
CA PHE A 98 16.55 -31.73 2.86
C PHE A 98 15.72 -30.82 3.77
N ALA A 99 15.14 -31.34 4.85
CA ALA A 99 14.36 -30.55 5.80
C ALA A 99 15.21 -29.46 6.47
N GLN A 100 16.46 -29.74 6.80
CA GLN A 100 17.40 -28.73 7.33
C GLN A 100 17.72 -27.66 6.28
N SER A 101 17.97 -28.05 5.03
CA SER A 101 18.23 -27.12 3.93
C SER A 101 17.02 -26.22 3.66
N GLU A 102 15.82 -26.81 3.62
CA GLU A 102 14.58 -26.09 3.38
C GLU A 102 14.23 -25.16 4.55
N SER A 103 14.44 -25.59 5.80
CA SER A 103 14.28 -24.73 6.98
C SER A 103 15.21 -23.52 6.89
N ALA A 104 16.50 -23.74 6.59
CA ALA A 104 17.47 -22.67 6.44
C ALA A 104 17.06 -21.65 5.36
N ARG A 105 16.55 -22.14 4.21
CA ARG A 105 16.05 -21.30 3.10
C ARG A 105 14.84 -20.46 3.50
N LEU A 106 13.88 -21.04 4.19
CA LEU A 106 12.68 -20.32 4.65
C LEU A 106 13.02 -19.27 5.70
N TRP A 107 13.85 -19.60 6.70
CA TRP A 107 14.31 -18.64 7.70
C TRP A 107 15.15 -17.52 7.10
N GLU A 108 15.92 -17.82 6.05
CA GLU A 108 16.60 -16.79 5.26
C GLU A 108 15.61 -15.88 4.52
N GLY A 109 14.53 -16.43 3.95
CA GLY A 109 13.44 -15.64 3.37
C GLY A 109 12.76 -14.72 4.38
N VAL A 110 12.50 -15.20 5.61
CA VAL A 110 11.96 -14.39 6.71
C VAL A 110 12.92 -13.24 7.07
N ARG A 111 14.21 -13.55 7.28
CA ARG A 111 15.25 -12.55 7.61
C ARG A 111 15.41 -11.52 6.48
N TRP A 112 15.39 -11.98 5.23
CA TRP A 112 15.44 -11.12 4.06
C TRP A 112 14.26 -10.14 4.04
N ARG A 113 13.03 -10.65 4.21
CA ARG A 113 11.83 -9.82 4.24
C ARG A 113 11.90 -8.73 5.32
N LEU A 114 12.36 -9.08 6.52
CA LEU A 114 12.53 -8.11 7.62
C LEU A 114 13.59 -7.06 7.29
N SER A 115 14.67 -7.47 6.62
CA SER A 115 15.76 -6.57 6.21
C SER A 115 15.32 -5.58 5.14
N CYS A 116 14.42 -5.99 4.23
CA CYS A 116 13.82 -5.09 3.25
C CYS A 116 12.97 -3.97 3.87
N PHE A 117 12.55 -4.07 5.13
CA PHE A 117 11.82 -2.97 5.78
C PHE A 117 12.74 -1.93 6.43
N MET A 118 14.05 -2.19 6.45
CA MET A 118 15.01 -1.34 7.11
C MET A 118 15.39 -0.11 6.29
N LEU A 119 15.78 0.95 7.01
CA LEU A 119 16.41 2.13 6.43
C LEU A 119 17.93 1.90 6.32
N PRO A 120 18.65 2.75 5.56
CA PRO A 120 20.11 2.79 5.61
C PRO A 120 20.62 3.02 7.04
N THR A 121 21.77 2.43 7.38
CA THR A 121 22.40 2.61 8.71
C THR A 121 22.82 4.06 8.98
N SER A 122 22.92 4.89 7.95
CA SER A 122 23.17 6.33 8.05
C SER A 122 21.93 7.15 8.45
N SER A 123 20.72 6.61 8.28
CA SER A 123 19.48 7.32 8.58
C SER A 123 19.32 7.55 10.08
N ILE A 124 18.86 8.73 10.45
CA ILE A 124 18.54 9.08 11.85
C ILE A 124 17.42 8.20 12.43
N PHE A 125 16.59 7.60 11.58
CA PHE A 125 15.47 6.74 11.98
C PHE A 125 15.83 5.25 12.00
N TYR A 126 17.08 4.85 11.75
CA TYR A 126 17.47 3.44 11.62
C TYR A 126 17.10 2.60 12.86
N GLU A 127 17.47 3.04 14.07
CA GLU A 127 17.19 2.29 15.31
C GLU A 127 15.71 2.33 15.71
N GLU A 128 14.98 3.38 15.34
CA GLU A 128 13.52 3.44 15.50
C GLU A 128 12.84 2.45 14.55
N ARG A 129 13.26 2.44 13.27
CA ARG A 129 12.81 1.48 12.27
C ARG A 129 13.05 0.05 12.68
N LYS A 130 14.24 -0.26 13.20
CA LYS A 130 14.60 -1.59 13.71
C LYS A 130 13.61 -2.06 14.78
N ARG A 131 13.29 -1.18 15.74
CA ARG A 131 12.29 -1.46 16.80
C ARG A 131 10.90 -1.69 16.22
N VAL A 132 10.48 -0.90 15.23
CA VAL A 132 9.20 -1.08 14.53
C VAL A 132 9.14 -2.41 13.79
N VAL A 133 10.20 -2.81 13.08
CA VAL A 133 10.27 -4.11 12.39
C VAL A 133 10.15 -5.27 13.38
N TRP A 134 10.75 -5.15 14.57
CA TRP A 134 10.57 -6.14 15.63
C TRP A 134 9.16 -6.11 16.25
N ALA A 135 8.53 -4.95 16.38
CA ALA A 135 7.14 -4.86 16.84
C ALA A 135 6.17 -5.49 15.83
N TYR A 136 6.40 -5.28 14.53
CA TYR A 136 5.70 -5.95 13.43
C TYR A 136 5.83 -7.47 13.53
N PHE A 137 7.06 -7.98 13.74
CA PHE A 137 7.27 -9.42 13.95
C PHE A 137 6.50 -9.96 15.17
N ARG A 138 6.49 -9.23 16.29
CA ARG A 138 5.73 -9.62 17.49
C ARG A 138 4.22 -9.65 17.23
N ARG A 139 3.70 -8.68 16.48
CA ARG A 139 2.29 -8.67 16.06
C ARG A 139 1.93 -9.81 15.10
N ALA A 140 2.89 -10.31 14.32
CA ALA A 140 2.69 -11.52 13.52
C ALA A 140 2.41 -12.76 14.40
N ILE A 141 3.10 -12.86 15.54
CA ILE A 141 3.13 -14.07 16.34
C ILE A 141 2.14 -14.07 17.51
N TYR A 142 1.80 -12.91 18.08
CA TYR A 142 1.14 -12.85 19.39
C TYR A 142 -0.25 -13.48 19.48
N THR A 143 -0.94 -13.63 18.36
CA THR A 143 -2.26 -14.26 18.28
C THR A 143 -2.21 -15.76 18.02
N ASP A 144 -1.05 -16.30 17.63
CA ASP A 144 -0.89 -17.70 17.28
C ASP A 144 -0.41 -18.53 18.48
N PRO A 145 -1.17 -19.54 18.95
CA PRO A 145 -0.79 -20.34 20.11
C PRO A 145 0.57 -21.02 19.97
N THR A 146 0.85 -21.59 18.80
CA THR A 146 2.09 -22.33 18.51
C THR A 146 3.29 -21.41 18.58
N LEU A 147 3.20 -20.27 17.87
CA LEU A 147 4.30 -19.30 17.84
C LEU A 147 4.50 -18.61 19.19
N MET A 148 3.44 -18.36 19.96
CA MET A 148 3.55 -17.75 21.28
C MET A 148 4.22 -18.66 22.30
N ILE A 149 3.88 -19.94 22.30
CA ILE A 149 4.55 -20.93 23.15
C ILE A 149 6.03 -21.01 22.79
N LEU A 150 6.35 -21.09 21.50
CA LEU A 150 7.72 -21.13 21.04
C LEU A 150 8.50 -19.85 21.38
N ALA A 151 7.86 -18.69 21.19
CA ALA A 151 8.43 -17.38 21.50
C ALA A 151 8.70 -17.20 23.01
N SER A 152 7.95 -17.87 23.89
CA SER A 152 8.18 -17.81 25.34
C SER A 152 9.54 -18.39 25.78
N ASN A 153 10.16 -19.21 24.94
CA ASN A 153 11.51 -19.74 25.17
C ASN A 153 12.64 -18.77 24.77
N HIS A 154 12.29 -17.59 24.24
CA HIS A 154 13.22 -16.64 23.66
C HIS A 154 13.10 -15.27 24.33
N VAL A 155 14.23 -14.58 24.44
CA VAL A 155 14.28 -13.26 25.11
C VAL A 155 13.83 -12.16 24.15
N ASP A 156 14.20 -12.25 22.88
CA ASP A 156 13.96 -11.21 21.87
C ASP A 156 13.79 -11.79 20.46
N VAL A 157 13.50 -10.90 19.49
CA VAL A 157 13.29 -11.30 18.09
C VAL A 157 14.56 -11.86 17.45
N PRO A 158 15.75 -11.26 17.59
CA PRO A 158 16.99 -11.83 17.06
C PRO A 158 17.24 -13.26 17.55
N THR A 159 17.12 -13.53 18.86
CA THR A 159 17.33 -14.87 19.42
C THR A 159 16.36 -15.89 18.83
N PHE A 160 15.08 -15.54 18.70
CA PHE A 160 14.07 -16.38 18.02
C PHE A 160 14.43 -16.65 16.55
N LEU A 161 14.85 -15.64 15.79
CA LEU A 161 15.15 -15.79 14.36
C LEU A 161 16.44 -16.57 14.07
N THR A 162 17.30 -16.74 15.07
CA THR A 162 18.58 -17.45 14.95
C THR A 162 18.57 -18.84 15.57
N ASP A 163 17.48 -19.28 16.20
CA ASP A 163 17.40 -20.62 16.81
C ASP A 163 17.46 -21.72 15.73
N PRO A 164 18.51 -22.58 15.72
CA PRO A 164 18.62 -23.67 14.76
C PRO A 164 17.58 -24.78 14.97
N ASN A 165 16.86 -24.80 16.09
CA ASN A 165 15.87 -25.83 16.41
C ASN A 165 14.51 -25.57 15.75
N HIS A 166 14.33 -24.41 15.13
CA HIS A 166 13.11 -24.10 14.41
C HIS A 166 12.98 -24.92 13.12
N ASP A 167 11.88 -25.66 13.00
CA ASP A 167 11.62 -26.50 11.84
C ASP A 167 10.97 -25.74 10.68
N VAL A 168 10.76 -26.46 9.58
CA VAL A 168 10.13 -25.96 8.35
C VAL A 168 8.70 -25.47 8.59
N ALA A 169 7.94 -26.11 9.49
CA ALA A 169 6.54 -25.78 9.74
C ALA A 169 6.42 -24.43 10.45
N ILE A 170 7.27 -24.18 11.45
CA ILE A 170 7.35 -22.90 12.14
C ILE A 170 7.74 -21.78 11.17
N ALA A 171 8.76 -22.00 10.32
CA ALA A 171 9.19 -20.99 9.36
C ALA A 171 8.06 -20.59 8.40
N LYS A 172 7.34 -21.58 7.85
CA LYS A 172 6.16 -21.34 7.00
C LYS A 172 5.05 -20.60 7.73
N LEU A 173 4.79 -20.97 8.99
CA LEU A 173 3.75 -20.33 9.79
C LEU A 173 4.08 -18.86 10.07
N VAL A 174 5.32 -18.55 10.46
CA VAL A 174 5.80 -17.17 10.65
C VAL A 174 5.68 -16.36 9.37
N GLN A 175 6.14 -16.91 8.24
CA GLN A 175 6.05 -16.24 6.94
C GLN A 175 4.59 -15.93 6.58
N GLU A 176 3.68 -16.86 6.80
CA GLU A 176 2.27 -16.68 6.49
C GLU A 176 1.62 -15.62 7.38
N LYS A 177 1.92 -15.62 8.69
CA LYS A 177 1.42 -14.59 9.62
C LYS A 177 1.94 -13.20 9.25
N MET A 178 3.22 -13.09 8.91
CA MET A 178 3.78 -11.83 8.43
C MET A 178 3.12 -11.34 7.13
N ARG A 179 2.86 -12.25 6.20
CA ARG A 179 2.22 -11.93 4.92
C ARG A 179 0.78 -11.44 5.10
N ARG A 180 0.03 -12.05 6.02
CA ARG A 180 -1.38 -11.74 6.29
C ARG A 180 -1.62 -10.50 7.16
N MET A 181 -0.58 -9.86 7.69
CA MET A 181 -0.78 -8.69 8.55
C MET A 181 -1.56 -7.58 7.86
N SER A 182 -2.59 -7.07 8.52
CA SER A 182 -3.43 -5.99 8.03
C SER A 182 -2.71 -4.63 8.17
N THR A 183 -3.22 -3.59 7.49
CA THR A 183 -2.67 -2.23 7.65
C THR A 183 -2.86 -1.74 9.09
N GLU A 184 -3.99 -2.10 9.72
CA GLU A 184 -4.32 -1.77 11.10
C GLU A 184 -3.33 -2.42 12.08
N GLU A 185 -2.94 -3.68 11.84
CA GLU A 185 -1.93 -4.38 12.65
C GLU A 185 -0.54 -3.76 12.50
N ILE A 186 -0.18 -3.35 11.27
CA ILE A 186 1.07 -2.63 11.01
C ILE A 186 1.07 -1.28 11.73
N TRP A 187 -0.03 -0.53 11.67
CA TRP A 187 -0.18 0.73 12.38
C TRP A 187 -0.04 0.54 13.90
N ALA A 188 -0.67 -0.50 14.42
CA ALA A 188 -0.59 -0.81 15.83
C ALA A 188 0.83 -1.27 16.25
N ALA A 189 1.59 -1.95 15.38
CA ALA A 189 3.01 -2.27 15.63
C ALA A 189 3.87 -1.01 15.71
N ILE A 190 3.62 -0.04 14.84
CA ILE A 190 4.30 1.27 14.87
C ILE A 190 3.93 1.99 16.17
N ALA A 191 2.65 1.95 16.54
CA ALA A 191 2.17 2.55 17.78
C ALA A 191 2.78 1.90 19.02
N ASP A 192 3.04 0.60 19.05
CA ASP A 192 3.71 -0.06 20.19
C ASP A 192 5.12 0.51 20.46
N VAL A 193 5.79 1.08 19.44
CA VAL A 193 7.13 1.65 19.54
C VAL A 193 7.12 3.15 19.81
N LEU A 194 6.25 3.88 19.11
CA LEU A 194 6.21 5.35 19.16
C LEU A 194 5.36 5.89 20.32
N ARG A 195 4.60 5.02 20.99
CA ARG A 195 3.79 5.41 22.13
C ARG A 195 4.68 5.93 23.26
N PRO A 196 4.30 7.04 23.93
CA PRO A 196 4.95 7.45 25.16
C PRO A 196 4.78 6.37 26.24
N VAL A 197 5.67 6.35 27.24
CA VAL A 197 5.58 5.34 28.31
C VAL A 197 4.31 5.57 29.13
N ASP A 198 3.26 4.83 28.81
CA ASP A 198 2.01 4.77 29.54
C ASP A 198 1.96 3.50 30.41
N THR A 199 1.52 3.67 31.65
CA THR A 199 1.39 2.61 32.66
C THR A 199 -0.02 2.03 32.75
N GLU A 200 -1.03 2.66 32.16
CA GLU A 200 -2.44 2.28 32.37
C GLU A 200 -2.99 1.35 31.28
N THR A 201 -2.45 1.39 30.06
CA THR A 201 -2.95 0.55 28.96
C THR A 201 -2.60 -0.94 29.14
N GLU A 202 -3.57 -1.84 28.93
CA GLU A 202 -3.36 -3.29 28.88
C GLU A 202 -2.39 -3.71 27.76
N PHE A 203 -1.44 -4.59 28.09
CA PHE A 203 -0.47 -5.13 27.14
C PHE A 203 -0.13 -6.59 27.45
N ILE A 204 0.49 -7.26 26.48
CA ILE A 204 1.17 -8.55 26.65
C ILE A 204 2.65 -8.37 26.30
N VAL A 205 3.54 -9.07 27.00
CA VAL A 205 4.97 -9.09 26.68
C VAL A 205 5.26 -10.26 25.74
N VAL A 206 5.83 -9.94 24.59
CA VAL A 206 6.21 -10.90 23.55
C VAL A 206 7.65 -10.60 23.14
N LEU A 207 8.54 -11.59 23.24
CA LEU A 207 9.96 -11.43 22.86
C LEU A 207 10.56 -10.14 23.44
N GLY A 208 10.36 -9.94 24.76
CA GLY A 208 10.95 -8.85 25.53
C GLY A 208 10.29 -7.47 25.40
N MET A 209 9.25 -7.29 24.57
CA MET A 209 8.57 -5.99 24.39
C MET A 209 7.07 -6.10 24.56
N ARG A 210 6.44 -4.95 24.85
CA ARG A 210 4.99 -4.83 25.03
C ARG A 210 4.27 -4.77 23.68
N VAL A 211 3.22 -5.56 23.54
CA VAL A 211 2.21 -5.46 22.48
C VAL A 211 0.92 -4.99 23.14
N TYR A 212 0.44 -3.81 22.77
CA TYR A 212 -0.68 -3.16 23.43
C TYR A 212 -2.03 -3.57 22.81
N LYS A 213 -3.04 -3.68 23.67
CA LYS A 213 -4.42 -4.03 23.29
C LYS A 213 -5.06 -3.02 22.34
N SER A 214 -4.92 -1.74 22.68
CA SER A 214 -5.52 -0.61 21.98
C SER A 214 -4.47 0.40 21.60
N LEU A 215 -4.74 1.19 20.55
CA LEU A 215 -3.96 2.38 20.22
C LEU A 215 -4.03 3.40 21.38
N SER A 216 -3.01 4.23 21.52
CA SER A 216 -2.92 5.22 22.61
C SER A 216 -3.89 6.39 22.48
N GLY A 217 -4.52 6.58 21.31
CA GLY A 217 -5.35 7.75 20.99
C GLY A 217 -4.56 9.06 20.84
N ILE A 218 -3.26 9.05 21.13
CA ILE A 218 -2.33 10.16 20.89
C ILE A 218 -1.98 10.18 19.41
N ALA A 219 -1.98 11.37 18.81
CA ALA A 219 -1.54 11.58 17.44
C ALA A 219 -0.10 11.06 17.24
N HIS A 220 0.11 10.32 16.17
CA HIS A 220 1.44 9.81 15.84
C HIS A 220 2.32 10.93 15.28
N PRO A 221 3.64 10.88 15.52
CA PRO A 221 4.55 11.83 14.91
C PRO A 221 4.57 11.65 13.38
N PHE A 222 4.88 12.70 12.64
CA PHE A 222 4.82 12.70 11.17
C PHE A 222 5.70 11.61 10.53
N ARG A 223 6.86 11.29 11.12
CA ARG A 223 7.73 10.19 10.66
C ARG A 223 7.10 8.80 10.72
N ALA A 224 6.01 8.62 11.49
CA ALA A 224 5.29 7.35 11.57
C ALA A 224 4.74 6.89 10.22
N TRP A 225 4.37 7.83 9.34
CA TRP A 225 3.93 7.52 7.97
C TRP A 225 5.04 6.83 7.17
N GLY A 226 6.28 7.29 7.34
CA GLY A 226 7.46 6.60 6.80
C GLY A 226 7.52 5.16 7.25
N HIS A 227 7.17 4.90 8.51
CA HIS A 227 7.11 3.54 9.02
C HIS A 227 6.11 2.68 8.27
N VAL A 228 4.88 3.16 8.11
CA VAL A 228 3.81 2.45 7.39
C VAL A 228 4.22 2.18 5.94
N PHE A 229 4.73 3.18 5.23
CA PHE A 229 5.02 3.06 3.81
C PHE A 229 6.09 2.01 3.48
N ALA A 230 6.99 1.68 4.40
CA ALA A 230 7.92 0.57 4.18
C ALA A 230 7.24 -0.80 4.15
N PHE A 231 6.15 -0.99 4.90
CA PHE A 231 5.39 -2.25 4.92
C PHE A 231 4.25 -2.26 3.88
N ARG A 232 3.70 -1.09 3.56
CA ARG A 232 2.56 -0.88 2.65
C ARG A 232 2.78 0.39 1.82
N SER A 233 3.28 0.23 0.60
CA SER A 233 3.54 1.36 -0.31
C SER A 233 2.30 1.91 -1.03
N CYS A 234 1.16 1.23 -0.93
CA CYS A 234 -0.10 1.65 -1.56
C CYS A 234 -0.83 2.67 -0.68
N VAL A 235 -0.92 3.93 -1.16
CA VAL A 235 -1.63 5.00 -0.42
C VAL A 235 -3.09 4.62 -0.12
N SER A 236 -3.80 3.97 -1.06
CA SER A 236 -5.19 3.52 -0.80
C SER A 236 -5.29 2.53 0.36
N CYS A 237 -4.32 1.62 0.51
CA CYS A 237 -4.28 0.71 1.66
C CYS A 237 -3.96 1.46 2.96
N VAL A 238 -3.08 2.46 2.91
CA VAL A 238 -2.72 3.25 4.09
C VAL A 238 -3.86 4.20 4.50
N ARG A 239 -4.71 4.64 3.56
CA ARG A 239 -5.89 5.44 3.89
C ARG A 239 -6.90 4.71 4.78
N THR A 240 -6.93 3.37 4.81
CA THR A 240 -7.88 2.62 5.66
C THR A 240 -7.63 2.83 7.15
N ILE A 241 -6.42 3.22 7.53
CA ILE A 241 -6.03 3.51 8.92
C ILE A 241 -6.05 4.99 9.27
N CYS A 242 -6.58 5.86 8.39
CA CYS A 242 -6.71 7.29 8.64
C CYS A 242 -8.10 7.61 9.20
N PRO A 243 -8.27 7.73 10.54
CA PRO A 243 -9.57 8.02 11.14
C PRO A 243 -10.03 9.47 10.95
N THR A 244 -9.14 10.39 10.60
CA THR A 244 -9.46 11.82 10.36
C THR A 244 -8.98 12.35 9.00
N VAL A 245 -9.49 13.53 8.59
CA VAL A 245 -9.01 14.23 7.39
C VAL A 245 -7.57 14.70 7.58
N GLU A 246 -7.22 15.07 8.80
CA GLU A 246 -5.88 15.46 9.21
C GLU A 246 -4.90 14.30 8.97
N ASP A 247 -5.24 13.07 9.40
CA ASP A 247 -4.42 11.89 9.13
C ASP A 247 -4.25 11.64 7.63
N MET A 248 -5.32 11.81 6.84
CA MET A 248 -5.25 11.67 5.39
C MET A 248 -4.35 12.73 4.74
N ILE A 249 -4.44 13.98 5.18
CA ILE A 249 -3.61 15.08 4.71
C ILE A 249 -2.15 14.80 5.03
N GLU A 250 -1.83 14.42 6.27
CA GLU A 250 -0.46 14.12 6.68
C GLU A 250 0.12 12.91 5.94
N CYS A 251 -0.66 11.84 5.80
CA CYS A 251 -0.29 10.66 5.03
C CYS A 251 0.07 11.00 3.58
N GLN A 252 -0.78 11.78 2.89
CA GLN A 252 -0.52 12.22 1.52
C GLN A 252 0.68 13.15 1.44
N ARG A 253 0.79 14.11 2.36
CA ARG A 253 1.90 15.04 2.44
C ARG A 253 3.22 14.28 2.60
N TYR A 254 3.29 13.31 3.52
CA TYR A 254 4.48 12.48 3.72
C TYR A 254 4.85 11.76 2.42
N ALA A 255 3.89 11.07 1.81
CA ALA A 255 4.11 10.31 0.58
C ALA A 255 4.64 11.17 -0.58
N LEU A 256 4.12 12.40 -0.73
CA LEU A 256 4.54 13.33 -1.78
C LEU A 256 5.90 13.98 -1.51
N LEU A 257 6.20 14.32 -0.25
CA LEU A 257 7.48 14.94 0.12
C LEU A 257 8.65 13.95 0.02
N THR A 258 8.41 12.66 0.23
CA THR A 258 9.44 11.62 0.24
C THR A 258 9.47 10.75 -1.01
N GLY A 259 8.47 10.87 -1.89
CA GLY A 259 8.30 9.94 -3.01
C GLY A 259 8.04 8.48 -2.57
N SER A 260 7.69 8.24 -1.30
CA SER A 260 7.64 6.88 -0.70
C SER A 260 6.51 6.00 -1.19
N ALA A 261 5.55 6.53 -1.94
CA ALA A 261 4.35 5.79 -2.30
C ALA A 261 4.10 5.78 -3.81
N ASN A 262 3.66 4.62 -4.30
CA ASN A 262 2.93 4.56 -5.55
C ASN A 262 1.58 5.21 -5.28
N PHE A 263 1.49 6.52 -5.51
CA PHE A 263 0.20 7.18 -5.53
C PHE A 263 -0.66 6.41 -6.52
N PRO A 264 -1.77 5.78 -6.09
CA PRO A 264 -2.74 5.30 -7.03
C PRO A 264 -3.21 6.55 -7.76
N VAL A 265 -2.69 6.70 -8.97
CA VAL A 265 -3.38 7.39 -10.05
C VAL A 265 -4.81 6.89 -9.93
N PRO A 266 -5.81 7.75 -9.66
CA PRO A 266 -7.19 7.31 -9.75
C PRO A 266 -7.29 6.55 -11.07
N HIS A 267 -7.69 5.28 -11.03
CA HIS A 267 -7.82 4.46 -12.23
C HIS A 267 -8.93 4.98 -13.18
N SER A 268 -9.36 6.24 -13.03
CA SER A 268 -9.84 7.07 -14.13
C SER A 268 -8.69 7.27 -15.12
N THR A 269 -8.55 6.29 -16.01
CA THR A 269 -7.86 6.42 -17.28
C THR A 269 -8.01 7.84 -17.86
N HIS A 270 -6.88 8.47 -18.23
CA HIS A 270 -6.80 9.61 -19.17
C HIS A 270 -6.64 11.05 -18.65
N VAL A 271 -6.10 11.27 -17.45
CA VAL A 271 -5.44 12.56 -17.19
C VAL A 271 -4.03 12.50 -17.78
N GLU A 272 -3.71 13.35 -18.77
CA GLU A 272 -2.37 13.45 -19.34
C GLU A 272 -1.33 13.77 -18.23
N HIS A 273 -0.12 13.24 -18.39
CA HIS A 273 0.99 13.31 -17.43
C HIS A 273 1.32 14.72 -16.87
N ALA A 274 0.81 15.81 -17.46
CA ALA A 274 1.07 17.19 -17.05
C ALA A 274 0.23 17.68 -15.85
N ASN A 275 -0.98 17.14 -15.61
CA ASN A 275 -1.89 17.63 -14.56
C ASN A 275 -1.63 17.03 -13.17
N PHE A 276 -0.87 15.93 -13.09
CA PHE A 276 -0.52 15.26 -11.83
C PHE A 276 0.36 16.10 -10.92
N TYR A 277 1.25 16.92 -11.50
CA TYR A 277 2.11 17.80 -10.71
C TYR A 277 1.27 18.82 -9.92
N GLY A 278 0.20 19.33 -10.53
CA GLY A 278 -0.65 20.34 -9.90
C GLY A 278 -1.46 19.80 -8.72
N VAL A 279 -2.09 18.64 -8.88
CA VAL A 279 -2.84 17.97 -7.80
C VAL A 279 -1.92 17.58 -6.65
N GLY A 280 -0.74 17.05 -6.95
CA GLY A 280 0.27 16.73 -5.94
C GLY A 280 0.68 17.94 -5.11
N ILE A 281 0.94 19.10 -5.74
CA ILE A 281 1.28 20.32 -5.00
C ILE A 281 0.15 20.75 -4.07
N LEU A 282 -1.10 20.71 -4.54
CA LEU A 282 -2.26 21.06 -3.72
C LEU A 282 -2.40 20.09 -2.52
N ALA A 283 -2.17 18.80 -2.73
CA ALA A 283 -2.17 17.80 -1.66
C ALA A 283 -1.08 18.05 -0.61
N VAL A 284 0.14 18.42 -1.02
CA VAL A 284 1.20 18.84 -0.08
C VAL A 284 0.73 20.02 0.77
N CYS A 285 -0.03 20.96 0.18
CA CYS A 285 -0.60 22.11 0.88
C CYS A 285 -1.77 21.78 1.80
N GLY A 286 -2.18 20.51 1.92
CA GLY A 286 -3.30 20.08 2.77
C GLY A 286 -4.66 20.06 2.09
N LEU A 287 -4.71 20.03 0.76
CA LEU A 287 -5.95 19.90 0.00
C LEU A 287 -6.12 18.49 -0.55
N LEU A 288 -7.17 17.79 -0.11
CA LEU A 288 -7.57 16.51 -0.68
C LEU A 288 -8.40 16.76 -1.94
N VAL A 289 -7.74 16.89 -3.09
CA VAL A 289 -8.36 17.32 -4.36
C VAL A 289 -8.78 16.13 -5.25
N GLY A 290 -9.90 16.28 -5.95
CA GLY A 290 -10.27 15.44 -7.09
C GLY A 290 -11.16 16.17 -8.09
N PHE A 291 -11.63 15.44 -9.09
CA PHE A 291 -12.42 15.95 -10.21
C PHE A 291 -13.67 15.11 -10.43
N VAL A 292 -14.80 15.75 -10.73
CA VAL A 292 -16.02 15.03 -11.11
C VAL A 292 -15.89 14.55 -12.56
N GLU A 293 -15.96 13.24 -12.78
CA GLU A 293 -16.03 12.67 -14.13
C GLU A 293 -17.33 13.11 -14.82
N THR A 294 -17.24 14.04 -15.77
CA THR A 294 -18.33 14.29 -16.72
C THR A 294 -18.19 13.33 -17.89
N GLU A 295 -19.28 12.66 -18.30
CA GLU A 295 -19.36 11.64 -19.37
C GLU A 295 -18.20 11.68 -20.39
N LYS A 296 -17.34 10.64 -20.36
CA LYS A 296 -16.26 10.35 -21.33
C LYS A 296 -15.61 11.59 -21.94
N HIS A 297 -14.66 12.18 -21.20
CA HIS A 297 -13.53 12.99 -21.67
C HIS A 297 -13.62 13.48 -23.12
N VAL A 298 -14.45 14.48 -23.35
CA VAL A 298 -14.16 15.42 -24.43
C VAL A 298 -13.61 16.65 -23.75
N THR A 299 -12.28 16.72 -23.70
CA THR A 299 -11.58 17.96 -23.38
C THR A 299 -11.94 18.96 -24.46
N GLY A 300 -12.78 19.91 -24.09
CA GLY A 300 -13.31 20.93 -24.98
C GLY A 300 -14.70 20.62 -25.55
N PRO A 301 -15.23 21.52 -26.38
CA PRO A 301 -16.62 21.46 -26.76
C PRO A 301 -16.91 20.34 -27.79
N THR A 302 -17.89 19.48 -27.48
CA THR A 302 -18.42 18.47 -28.41
C THR A 302 -19.36 19.13 -29.41
N HIS A 303 -19.30 18.67 -30.66
CA HIS A 303 -20.20 19.12 -31.72
C HIS A 303 -21.05 17.95 -32.18
N SER A 304 -22.36 18.18 -32.31
CA SER A 304 -23.29 17.22 -32.88
C SER A 304 -24.13 17.91 -33.96
N LYS A 305 -24.54 17.13 -34.97
CA LYS A 305 -25.42 17.56 -36.05
C LYS A 305 -26.68 16.69 -35.97
N SER A 306 -27.83 17.32 -35.83
CA SER A 306 -29.13 16.66 -35.97
C SER A 306 -29.87 17.20 -37.19
N GLU A 307 -30.64 16.32 -37.83
CA GLU A 307 -31.55 16.68 -38.90
C GLU A 307 -32.96 16.38 -38.43
N ASP A 308 -33.82 17.39 -38.46
CA ASP A 308 -35.18 17.29 -38.00
C ASP A 308 -36.04 16.65 -39.10
N GLY A 309 -37.23 16.13 -38.76
CA GLY A 309 -38.11 15.48 -39.76
C GLY A 309 -38.56 16.38 -40.93
N SER A 310 -38.28 17.68 -40.87
CA SER A 310 -38.47 18.68 -41.93
C SER A 310 -37.28 18.83 -42.90
N GLY A 311 -36.14 18.19 -42.63
CA GLY A 311 -34.88 18.38 -43.37
C GLY A 311 -34.04 19.58 -42.90
N ASP A 312 -34.46 20.26 -41.82
CA ASP A 312 -33.69 21.35 -41.23
C ASP A 312 -32.50 20.80 -40.42
N ILE A 313 -31.32 21.38 -40.66
CA ILE A 313 -30.08 20.99 -39.98
C ILE A 313 -29.89 21.87 -38.75
N THR A 314 -29.80 21.23 -37.58
CA THR A 314 -29.40 21.87 -36.33
C THR A 314 -28.01 21.39 -35.94
N TRP A 315 -27.10 22.36 -35.78
CA TRP A 315 -25.81 22.13 -35.15
C TRP A 315 -25.93 22.43 -33.66
N GLU A 316 -25.37 21.55 -32.84
CA GLU A 316 -25.28 21.68 -31.40
C GLU A 316 -23.83 21.64 -30.97
N GLN A 317 -23.50 22.45 -29.98
CA GLN A 317 -22.24 22.38 -29.28
C GLN A 317 -22.51 22.27 -27.78
N LYS A 318 -21.93 21.26 -27.13
CA LYS A 318 -21.98 21.04 -25.68
C LYS A 318 -20.60 21.24 -25.07
N LYS A 319 -20.56 21.74 -23.84
CA LYS A 319 -19.32 21.84 -23.05
C LYS A 319 -19.58 21.46 -21.61
N HIS A 320 -18.57 20.81 -21.03
CA HIS A 320 -18.52 20.38 -19.65
C HIS A 320 -17.32 21.07 -18.99
N PRO A 321 -17.52 22.19 -18.27
CA PRO A 321 -16.46 22.78 -17.47
C PRO A 321 -15.91 21.77 -16.45
N PRO A 322 -14.60 21.80 -16.18
CA PRO A 322 -14.02 20.93 -15.16
C PRO A 322 -14.53 21.34 -13.78
N VAL A 323 -14.98 20.36 -13.02
CA VAL A 323 -15.51 20.54 -11.68
C VAL A 323 -14.48 19.97 -10.70
N LEU A 324 -13.80 20.87 -10.00
CA LEU A 324 -12.82 20.49 -8.98
C LEU A 324 -13.53 20.40 -7.64
N TYR A 325 -13.31 19.33 -6.90
CA TYR A 325 -13.70 19.23 -5.50
C TYR A 325 -12.46 19.11 -4.62
N ALA A 326 -12.56 19.61 -3.40
CA ALA A 326 -11.53 19.37 -2.41
C ALA A 326 -12.09 19.33 -0.98
N ALA A 327 -11.39 18.60 -0.11
CA ALA A 327 -11.56 18.66 1.33
C ALA A 327 -10.30 19.23 2.02
N LEU A 328 -10.50 20.00 3.09
CA LEU A 328 -9.46 20.54 3.96
C LEU A 328 -9.80 20.32 5.43
N SER A 329 -8.79 20.42 6.29
CA SER A 329 -8.93 20.35 7.75
C SER A 329 -9.74 21.52 8.29
N CYS A 330 -10.68 21.25 9.20
CA CYS A 330 -11.45 22.27 9.92
C CYS A 330 -10.63 23.00 10.99
N GLU A 331 -9.52 22.41 11.45
CA GLU A 331 -8.73 22.90 12.59
C GLU A 331 -7.51 23.73 12.14
N ASP A 332 -7.09 23.56 10.89
CA ASP A 332 -5.91 24.22 10.34
C ASP A 332 -6.17 25.69 9.93
N GLU A 333 -5.42 26.62 10.53
CA GLU A 333 -5.50 28.05 10.23
C GLU A 333 -5.19 28.33 8.75
N TYR A 334 -4.28 27.58 8.14
CA TYR A 334 -3.97 27.71 6.73
C TYR A 334 -5.20 27.43 5.86
N SER A 335 -5.91 26.34 6.15
CA SER A 335 -7.15 25.95 5.46
C SER A 335 -8.22 27.06 5.55
N HIS A 336 -8.38 27.73 6.70
CA HIS A 336 -9.29 28.89 6.83
C HIS A 336 -8.84 30.09 5.98
N ARG A 337 -7.56 30.44 6.01
CA ARG A 337 -7.01 31.55 5.21
C ARG A 337 -7.15 31.28 3.71
N PHE A 338 -6.88 30.04 3.29
CA PHE A 338 -7.07 29.56 1.92
C PHE A 338 -8.51 29.76 1.45
N LEU A 339 -9.49 29.25 2.20
CA LEU A 339 -10.89 29.38 1.81
C LEU A 339 -11.38 30.83 1.80
N ASN A 340 -10.94 31.66 2.74
CA ASN A 340 -11.32 33.06 2.77
C ASN A 340 -10.83 33.82 1.51
N GLU A 341 -9.59 33.59 1.07
CA GLU A 341 -9.08 34.21 -0.14
C GLU A 341 -9.74 33.64 -1.41
N LEU A 342 -10.04 32.32 -1.43
CA LEU A 342 -10.79 31.70 -2.52
C LEU A 342 -12.18 32.34 -2.66
N LEU A 343 -12.90 32.49 -1.54
CA LEU A 343 -14.20 33.16 -1.51
C LEU A 343 -14.10 34.62 -1.96
N ARG A 344 -13.05 35.34 -1.56
CA ARG A 344 -12.80 36.72 -2.00
C ARG A 344 -12.62 36.79 -3.52
N ARG A 345 -11.89 35.85 -4.10
CA ARG A 345 -11.71 35.74 -5.55
C ARG A 345 -13.01 35.44 -6.27
N CYS A 346 -13.84 34.50 -5.79
CA CYS A 346 -15.13 34.20 -6.40
C CYS A 346 -16.09 35.41 -6.38
N LEU A 347 -15.96 36.32 -5.42
CA LEU A 347 -16.73 37.57 -5.41
C LEU A 347 -16.23 38.59 -6.44
N LEU A 348 -14.93 38.61 -6.74
CA LEU A 348 -14.32 39.52 -7.70
C LEU A 348 -14.48 39.01 -9.15
N TYR A 349 -14.37 37.70 -9.34
CA TYR A 349 -14.42 37.03 -10.63
C TYR A 349 -15.77 36.35 -10.82
N LYS A 350 -16.68 37.03 -11.52
CA LYS A 350 -18.06 36.55 -11.77
C LYS A 350 -18.18 35.19 -12.48
N HIS A 351 -17.08 34.68 -13.04
CA HIS A 351 -17.03 33.39 -13.69
C HIS A 351 -16.66 32.25 -12.73
N LEU A 352 -16.00 32.52 -11.60
CA LEU A 352 -15.67 31.49 -10.62
C LEU A 352 -16.86 31.27 -9.70
N THR A 353 -17.36 30.03 -9.67
CA THR A 353 -18.46 29.63 -8.80
C THR A 353 -17.95 28.61 -7.79
N VAL A 354 -18.32 28.79 -6.52
CA VAL A 354 -17.93 27.88 -5.44
C VAL A 354 -19.13 27.51 -4.58
N ILE A 355 -19.25 26.22 -4.23
CA ILE A 355 -20.12 25.74 -3.16
C ILE A 355 -19.21 25.30 -2.02
N LEU A 356 -19.49 25.76 -0.80
CA LEU A 356 -18.70 25.48 0.39
C LEU A 356 -19.57 24.94 1.53
N ARG A 357 -19.07 23.88 2.17
CA ARG A 357 -19.62 23.28 3.38
C ARG A 357 -18.57 23.23 4.49
N LYS A 358 -19.00 23.33 5.75
CA LYS A 358 -18.13 23.23 6.92
C LYS A 358 -18.79 22.42 8.05
N GLY A 359 -18.02 21.51 8.63
CA GLY A 359 -18.25 20.92 9.97
C GLY A 359 -19.29 19.79 10.04
N LYS A 360 -19.36 19.15 11.21
CA LYS A 360 -20.22 18.01 11.59
C LYS A 360 -21.70 18.11 11.18
N ASP A 361 -22.29 19.30 11.30
CA ASP A 361 -23.70 19.53 10.97
C ASP A 361 -23.94 19.73 9.47
N GLN A 362 -22.89 19.62 8.66
CA GLN A 362 -22.97 19.65 7.22
C GLN A 362 -23.56 20.97 6.68
N GLN A 363 -23.60 22.03 7.51
CA GLN A 363 -24.22 23.29 7.15
C GLN A 363 -23.41 24.01 6.08
N VAL A 364 -24.13 24.40 5.03
CA VAL A 364 -23.60 25.21 3.93
C VAL A 364 -23.32 26.60 4.46
N VAL A 365 -22.03 26.92 4.65
CA VAL A 365 -21.59 28.25 5.12
C VAL A 365 -21.82 29.30 4.03
N ARG A 366 -21.67 28.91 2.76
CA ARG A 366 -21.92 29.78 1.61
C ARG A 366 -22.11 28.93 0.35
N SER A 367 -23.26 29.04 -0.30
CA SER A 367 -23.52 28.46 -1.62
C SER A 367 -23.92 29.57 -2.58
N MET A 368 -23.23 29.68 -3.71
CA MET A 368 -23.85 30.30 -4.87
C MET A 368 -24.91 29.31 -5.36
N HIS A 369 -26.19 29.72 -5.37
CA HIS A 369 -27.38 28.86 -5.46
C HIS A 369 -27.44 27.86 -6.64
N CYS A 370 -26.53 27.95 -7.61
CA CYS A 370 -26.35 26.95 -8.66
C CYS A 370 -24.92 27.00 -9.23
N ILE A 371 -24.29 25.82 -9.38
CA ILE A 371 -23.11 25.65 -10.22
C ILE A 371 -23.58 25.15 -11.59
N HIS A 372 -23.26 25.84 -12.67
CA HIS A 372 -23.66 25.44 -14.03
C HIS A 372 -22.74 24.33 -14.56
N ALA A 373 -23.24 23.10 -14.62
CA ALA A 373 -22.50 21.88 -14.91
C ALA A 373 -22.27 21.62 -16.41
N THR A 374 -23.26 21.96 -17.23
CA THR A 374 -23.25 21.70 -18.66
C THR A 374 -23.84 22.88 -19.38
N TYR A 375 -23.17 23.30 -20.44
CA TYR A 375 -23.67 24.34 -21.32
C TYR A 375 -23.87 23.80 -22.73
N ARG A 376 -24.90 24.31 -23.39
CA ARG A 376 -25.28 23.97 -24.77
C ARG A 376 -25.47 25.26 -25.56
N ARG A 377 -25.09 25.27 -26.82
CA ARG A 377 -25.55 26.28 -27.79
C ARG A 377 -25.93 25.60 -29.08
N THR A 378 -26.94 26.11 -29.76
CA THR A 378 -27.45 25.57 -31.01
C THR A 378 -27.43 26.63 -32.11
N SER A 379 -27.31 26.21 -33.36
CA SER A 379 -27.41 27.09 -34.53
C SER A 379 -27.74 26.30 -35.78
N SER A 380 -28.35 26.95 -36.78
CA SER A 380 -28.59 26.36 -38.10
C SER A 380 -27.31 26.18 -38.94
N SER A 381 -26.15 26.67 -38.46
CA SER A 381 -24.86 26.48 -39.14
C SER A 381 -23.70 26.42 -38.16
N LEU A 382 -22.60 25.77 -38.55
CA LEU A 382 -21.36 25.73 -37.77
C LEU A 382 -20.75 27.12 -37.54
N VAL A 383 -20.88 28.03 -38.51
CA VAL A 383 -20.42 29.43 -38.38
C VAL A 383 -21.32 30.20 -37.40
N GLY A 384 -22.62 29.92 -37.39
CA GLY A 384 -23.55 30.50 -36.43
C GLY A 384 -23.29 30.07 -34.99
N LEU A 385 -22.79 28.85 -34.77
CA LEU A 385 -22.32 28.40 -33.45
C LEU A 385 -21.17 29.27 -32.92
N THR A 386 -20.20 29.62 -33.75
CA THR A 386 -19.00 30.35 -33.30
C THR A 386 -19.21 31.86 -33.16
N LYS A 387 -20.09 32.48 -33.94
CA LYS A 387 -20.22 33.94 -34.03
C LYS A 387 -21.52 34.54 -33.49
N GLY A 388 -22.55 33.74 -33.19
CA GLY A 388 -23.89 34.27 -32.92
C GLY A 388 -24.70 33.61 -31.80
N SER A 389 -24.48 32.34 -31.49
CA SER A 389 -25.28 31.66 -30.46
C SER A 389 -24.72 31.82 -29.05
N ARG A 390 -25.61 32.15 -28.11
CA ARG A 390 -25.28 32.23 -26.68
C ARG A 390 -25.24 30.83 -26.07
N TRP A 391 -24.37 30.66 -25.08
CA TRP A 391 -24.37 29.47 -24.25
C TRP A 391 -25.57 29.49 -23.31
N GLU A 392 -26.32 28.40 -23.31
CA GLU A 392 -27.42 28.12 -22.40
C GLU A 392 -26.98 27.04 -21.40
N CYS A 393 -27.20 27.26 -20.12
CA CYS A 393 -26.96 26.23 -19.11
C CYS A 393 -28.07 25.18 -19.17
N THR A 394 -27.71 23.91 -19.32
CA THR A 394 -28.67 22.79 -19.35
C THR A 394 -28.74 22.01 -18.04
N THR A 395 -27.67 22.03 -17.25
CA THR A 395 -27.57 21.25 -16.01
C THR A 395 -26.93 22.11 -14.92
N THR A 396 -27.48 22.08 -13.71
CA THR A 396 -26.92 22.77 -12.56
C THR A 396 -26.68 21.79 -11.42
N TYR A 397 -25.49 21.80 -10.84
CA TYR A 397 -25.23 21.16 -9.56
C TYR A 397 -25.79 21.99 -8.42
N LYS A 398 -26.37 21.27 -7.46
CA LYS A 398 -26.81 21.76 -6.15
C LYS A 398 -25.89 21.19 -5.08
N ASP A 399 -26.08 21.60 -3.83
CA ASP A 399 -25.25 21.18 -2.70
C ASP A 399 -25.06 19.65 -2.58
N ALA A 400 -26.03 18.85 -3.04
CA ALA A 400 -25.94 17.37 -3.10
C ALA A 400 -24.72 16.83 -3.88
N ILE A 401 -24.10 17.62 -4.76
CA ILE A 401 -22.85 17.23 -5.43
C ILE A 401 -21.71 16.96 -4.44
N LEU A 402 -21.67 17.68 -3.32
CA LEU A 402 -20.64 17.49 -2.30
C LEU A 402 -20.74 16.11 -1.64
N GLU A 403 -21.94 15.56 -1.47
CA GLU A 403 -22.16 14.21 -0.95
C GLU A 403 -21.63 13.15 -1.93
N SER A 404 -21.83 13.36 -3.24
CA SER A 404 -21.27 12.48 -4.27
C SER A 404 -19.74 12.56 -4.34
N CYS A 405 -19.18 13.77 -4.26
CA CYS A 405 -17.73 13.97 -4.26
C CYS A 405 -17.06 13.41 -3.00
N GLN A 406 -17.77 13.41 -1.86
CA GLN A 406 -17.29 12.84 -0.61
C GLN A 406 -16.98 11.34 -0.77
N ALA A 407 -17.84 10.59 -1.45
CA ALA A 407 -17.58 9.18 -1.74
C ALA A 407 -16.33 9.00 -2.62
N GLU A 408 -16.05 9.91 -3.55
CA GLU A 408 -14.84 9.79 -4.39
C GLU A 408 -13.54 10.13 -3.64
N ILE A 409 -13.54 11.19 -2.81
CA ILE A 409 -12.36 11.57 -2.00
C ILE A 409 -11.97 10.42 -1.05
N PHE A 410 -12.98 9.79 -0.44
CA PHE A 410 -12.81 8.90 0.69
C PHE A 410 -12.95 7.41 0.37
N CYS A 411 -13.56 7.03 -0.76
CA CYS A 411 -13.76 5.64 -1.17
C CYS A 411 -13.07 5.33 -2.51
N HIS A 412 -11.75 5.51 -2.61
CA HIS A 412 -11.00 5.03 -3.78
C HIS A 412 -10.66 3.54 -3.66
N GLY A 413 -11.27 2.71 -4.51
CA GLY A 413 -10.56 1.54 -5.06
C GLY A 413 -11.08 0.13 -4.78
N SER A 414 -12.31 -0.08 -4.30
CA SER A 414 -12.94 -1.40 -4.46
C SER A 414 -14.38 -1.27 -4.93
N SER A 415 -14.75 -2.08 -5.93
CA SER A 415 -16.15 -2.24 -6.36
C SER A 415 -17.05 -2.70 -5.20
N ASP A 416 -16.45 -3.28 -4.15
CA ASP A 416 -17.11 -3.74 -2.94
C ASP A 416 -17.22 -2.65 -1.86
N ALA A 417 -16.51 -1.51 -2.00
CA ALA A 417 -16.59 -0.36 -1.10
C ALA A 417 -17.90 0.42 -1.24
N MET A 418 -18.73 0.13 -2.25
CA MET A 418 -20.10 0.64 -2.29
C MET A 418 -20.98 0.12 -1.13
N ASN A 419 -20.56 -0.96 -0.44
CA ASN A 419 -21.29 -1.55 0.68
C ASN A 419 -20.61 -1.37 2.04
N ALA A 420 -19.39 -0.83 2.09
CA ALA A 420 -18.81 -0.39 3.36
C ALA A 420 -19.52 0.92 3.76
N PRO A 421 -19.90 1.12 5.04
CA PRO A 421 -20.38 2.43 5.46
C PRO A 421 -19.30 3.43 5.09
N ALA A 422 -19.61 4.33 4.16
CA ALA A 422 -18.71 5.38 3.74
C ALA A 422 -18.21 6.03 5.02
N ALA A 423 -16.90 5.94 5.29
CA ALA A 423 -16.30 6.71 6.36
C ALA A 423 -16.44 8.18 5.96
N SER A 424 -17.58 8.78 6.31
CA SER A 424 -17.80 10.19 6.08
C SER A 424 -16.98 10.91 7.14
N PHE A 425 -15.97 11.65 6.68
CA PHE A 425 -15.32 12.59 7.58
C PHE A 425 -16.28 13.76 7.80
N ASP A 426 -17.03 13.70 8.88
CA ASP A 426 -18.04 14.69 9.22
C ASP A 426 -17.41 16.04 9.62
N ASP A 427 -16.15 16.04 10.09
CA ASP A 427 -15.41 17.24 10.52
C ASP A 427 -14.41 17.76 9.48
N CYS A 428 -14.87 18.12 8.28
CA CYS A 428 -14.02 18.77 7.27
C CYS A 428 -14.67 19.96 6.57
N MET A 429 -13.82 20.81 5.95
CA MET A 429 -14.28 21.85 5.04
C MET A 429 -14.23 21.29 3.62
N GLN A 430 -15.35 21.33 2.92
CA GLN A 430 -15.47 20.79 1.57
C GLN A 430 -15.88 21.89 0.62
N PHE A 431 -15.23 21.99 -0.52
CA PHE A 431 -15.66 22.90 -1.56
C PHE A 431 -15.67 22.24 -2.94
N VAL A 432 -16.59 22.71 -3.77
CA VAL A 432 -16.61 22.44 -5.21
C VAL A 432 -16.41 23.77 -5.92
N LEU A 433 -15.44 23.82 -6.82
CA LEU A 433 -15.04 24.98 -7.59
C LEU A 433 -15.27 24.72 -9.08
N LEU A 434 -15.88 25.70 -9.73
CA LEU A 434 -16.12 25.71 -11.17
C LEU A 434 -15.57 26.99 -11.80
N ASP A 435 -14.85 26.85 -12.92
CA ASP A 435 -14.55 27.98 -13.79
C ASP A 435 -15.60 28.11 -14.90
N GLY A 436 -16.40 29.15 -14.80
CA GLY A 436 -17.44 29.54 -15.75
C GLY A 436 -16.93 30.38 -16.93
N ILE A 437 -15.61 30.60 -17.11
CA ILE A 437 -15.07 31.23 -18.33
C ILE A 437 -15.22 30.26 -19.49
N ASN A 438 -16.41 30.25 -20.07
CA ASN A 438 -16.78 29.72 -21.38
C ASN A 438 -16.22 28.35 -21.83
N GLY A 439 -15.52 27.56 -21.00
CA GLY A 439 -14.88 26.30 -21.36
C GLY A 439 -13.68 26.43 -22.31
N ASP A 440 -13.12 27.62 -22.49
CA ASP A 440 -11.95 27.82 -23.37
C ASP A 440 -10.61 27.60 -22.65
N HIS A 441 -10.66 27.39 -21.33
CA HIS A 441 -9.50 27.12 -20.50
C HIS A 441 -9.45 25.65 -20.11
N ASP A 442 -8.27 25.06 -20.30
CA ASP A 442 -7.92 23.71 -19.88
C ASP A 442 -7.98 23.58 -18.35
N GLU A 443 -8.23 22.36 -17.85
CA GLU A 443 -8.20 21.96 -16.43
C GLU A 443 -6.95 22.48 -15.70
N CYS A 444 -5.85 22.59 -16.44
CA CYS A 444 -4.60 23.22 -16.04
C CYS A 444 -4.77 24.62 -15.40
N TYR A 445 -5.75 25.42 -15.84
CA TYR A 445 -5.85 26.83 -15.45
C TYR A 445 -6.31 26.98 -14.00
N ILE A 446 -7.35 26.25 -13.59
CA ILE A 446 -7.87 26.27 -12.22
C ILE A 446 -6.79 25.78 -11.25
N LEU A 447 -6.15 24.65 -11.57
CA LEU A 447 -5.06 24.10 -10.76
C LEU A 447 -3.91 25.11 -10.60
N ARG A 448 -3.47 25.75 -11.69
CA ARG A 448 -2.41 26.77 -11.63
C ARG A 448 -2.80 27.96 -10.77
N ASP A 449 -4.05 28.39 -10.80
CA ASP A 449 -4.51 29.51 -9.96
C ASP A 449 -4.55 29.15 -8.48
N LEU A 450 -5.05 27.97 -8.13
CA LEU A 450 -5.03 27.46 -6.76
C LEU A 450 -3.59 27.29 -6.23
N ILE A 451 -2.67 26.80 -7.05
CA ILE A 451 -1.25 26.69 -6.69
C ILE A 451 -0.63 28.07 -6.47
N ARG A 452 -0.93 29.06 -7.33
CA ARG A 452 -0.47 30.45 -7.12
C ARG A 452 -1.00 31.03 -5.82
N GLN A 453 -2.23 30.71 -5.44
CA GLN A 453 -2.79 31.12 -4.17
C GLN A 453 -2.01 30.49 -3.00
N CYS A 454 -1.73 29.18 -3.05
CA CYS A 454 -0.89 28.51 -2.06
C CYS A 454 0.50 29.19 -1.97
N MET A 455 1.17 29.40 -3.10
CA MET A 455 2.47 30.09 -3.15
C MET A 455 2.43 31.48 -2.53
N THR A 456 1.35 32.24 -2.74
CA THR A 456 1.17 33.58 -2.16
C THR A 456 1.05 33.51 -0.63
N GLN A 457 0.34 32.51 -0.10
CA GLN A 457 0.15 32.33 1.35
C GLN A 457 1.44 31.90 2.06
N TYR A 458 2.23 31.04 1.42
CA TYR A 458 3.55 30.64 1.91
C TYR A 458 4.66 31.65 1.56
N ASN A 459 4.34 32.75 0.87
CA ASN A 459 5.30 33.77 0.45
C ASN A 459 6.48 33.21 -0.37
N VAL A 460 6.19 32.30 -1.30
CA VAL A 460 7.16 31.65 -2.19
C VAL A 460 6.85 31.94 -3.66
N LYS A 461 7.83 31.75 -4.54
CA LYS A 461 7.71 32.09 -5.98
C LYS A 461 7.56 30.89 -6.89
N THR A 462 8.03 29.72 -6.44
CA THR A 462 7.99 28.49 -7.24
C THR A 462 7.32 27.36 -6.46
N PRO A 463 6.73 26.37 -7.15
CA PRO A 463 6.17 25.20 -6.47
C PRO A 463 7.22 24.35 -5.76
N VAL A 464 8.47 24.37 -6.22
CA VAL A 464 9.59 23.70 -5.53
C VAL A 464 9.86 24.38 -4.18
N ASP A 465 9.90 25.72 -4.16
CA ASP A 465 10.05 26.48 -2.92
C ASP A 465 8.87 26.25 -1.96
N LEU A 466 7.67 26.04 -2.50
CA LEU A 466 6.48 25.69 -1.72
C LEU A 466 6.63 24.35 -1.01
N CYS A 467 7.04 23.30 -1.73
CA CYS A 467 7.32 22.00 -1.12
C CYS A 467 8.43 22.10 -0.06
N LYS A 468 9.49 22.89 -0.32
CA LYS A 468 10.56 23.13 0.66
C LYS A 468 10.06 23.84 1.92
N ALA A 469 9.28 24.91 1.76
CA ALA A 469 8.72 25.66 2.89
C ALA A 469 7.78 24.79 3.76
N ILE A 470 7.07 23.84 3.15
CA ILE A 470 6.22 22.89 3.87
C ILE A 470 7.05 21.77 4.54
N ALA A 471 8.12 21.31 3.90
CA ALA A 471 9.00 20.27 4.44
C ALA A 471 9.91 20.76 5.57
N GLU A 472 10.37 22.01 5.50
CA GLU A 472 11.37 22.58 6.42
C GLU A 472 11.01 22.46 7.91
N PRO A 473 9.75 22.72 8.36
CA PRO A 473 9.36 22.49 9.74
C PRO A 473 9.55 21.02 10.20
N TYR A 474 9.24 20.06 9.34
CA TYR A 474 9.40 18.63 9.66
C TYR A 474 10.88 18.23 9.70
N VAL A 475 11.70 18.75 8.79
CA VAL A 475 13.15 18.54 8.80
C VAL A 475 13.77 19.13 10.07
N ALA A 476 13.39 20.36 10.43
CA ALA A 476 13.89 21.05 11.61
C ALA A 476 13.50 20.33 12.92
N GLN A 477 12.34 19.68 12.95
CA GLN A 477 11.88 18.87 14.09
C GLN A 477 12.49 17.46 14.11
N GLY A 478 13.25 17.07 13.09
CA GLY A 478 13.78 15.71 12.96
C GLY A 478 12.68 14.68 12.65
N GLU A 479 11.58 15.10 12.03
CA GLU A 479 10.44 14.26 11.63
C GLU A 479 10.50 13.84 10.15
N LEU A 480 11.44 14.41 9.39
CA LEU A 480 11.61 14.14 7.96
C LEU A 480 13.11 14.16 7.61
N GLU A 481 13.56 13.12 6.94
CA GLU A 481 14.89 13.05 6.33
C GLU A 481 14.70 13.16 4.81
N LEU A 482 15.21 14.24 4.22
CA LEU A 482 15.19 14.44 2.77
C LEU A 482 16.52 13.94 2.21
N ASP A 483 16.47 12.88 1.42
CA ASP A 483 17.64 12.38 0.72
C ASP A 483 17.89 13.23 -0.53
N GLU A 484 19.11 13.74 -0.70
CA GLU A 484 19.49 14.61 -1.82
C GLU A 484 19.30 13.92 -3.19
N MET A 485 19.25 12.58 -3.21
CA MET A 485 19.11 11.78 -4.43
C MET A 485 17.68 11.53 -4.92
N VAL A 486 16.64 11.83 -4.13
CA VAL A 486 15.24 11.46 -4.46
C VAL A 486 14.61 12.38 -5.53
N CYS A 487 15.28 13.45 -5.95
CA CYS A 487 14.79 14.34 -7.01
C CYS A 487 14.92 13.75 -8.44
N GLU A 488 15.57 12.59 -8.62
CA GLU A 488 15.77 11.97 -9.94
C GLU A 488 14.97 10.67 -10.10
N GLY A 489 13.64 10.76 -10.10
CA GLY A 489 12.76 9.85 -10.88
C GLY A 489 12.86 8.33 -10.65
N SER A 490 13.49 7.85 -9.58
CA SER A 490 13.57 6.41 -9.30
C SER A 490 12.24 5.93 -8.74
N THR A 491 11.40 5.38 -9.62
CA THR A 491 10.15 4.66 -9.27
C THR A 491 10.40 3.25 -8.73
N GLY A 492 11.66 2.91 -8.43
CA GLY A 492 12.02 1.67 -7.76
C GLY A 492 11.66 1.75 -6.28
N ASN A 493 11.14 0.66 -5.71
CA ASN A 493 10.96 0.53 -4.27
C ASN A 493 12.35 0.66 -3.60
N PRO A 494 12.68 1.78 -2.92
CA PRO A 494 14.04 2.05 -2.42
C PRO A 494 14.53 0.95 -1.45
N ASN A 495 13.60 0.22 -0.86
CA ASN A 495 13.83 -0.86 0.08
C ASN A 495 14.59 -2.08 -0.49
N LEU A 496 14.61 -2.30 -1.82
CA LEU A 496 15.30 -3.46 -2.40
C LEU A 496 16.81 -3.29 -2.47
N GLU A 497 17.30 -2.09 -2.78
CA GLU A 497 18.75 -1.81 -2.83
C GLU A 497 19.34 -1.73 -1.41
N TYR A 498 18.59 -1.17 -0.46
CA TYR A 498 18.99 -1.15 0.95
C TYR A 498 18.86 -2.52 1.63
N GLY A 499 17.99 -3.41 1.13
CA GLY A 499 17.74 -4.71 1.73
C GLY A 499 19.00 -5.55 1.94
N PHE A 500 19.97 -5.48 1.03
CA PHE A 500 21.25 -6.19 1.14
C PHE A 500 22.15 -5.65 2.26
N VAL A 501 22.38 -4.32 2.26
CA VAL A 501 23.21 -3.65 3.27
C VAL A 501 22.57 -3.80 4.64
N ALA A 502 21.24 -3.67 4.73
CA ALA A 502 20.50 -3.89 5.95
C ALA A 502 20.55 -5.35 6.43
N TYR A 503 20.51 -6.32 5.51
CA TYR A 503 20.63 -7.73 5.85
C TYR A 503 21.97 -8.00 6.53
N GLU A 504 23.07 -7.55 5.91
CA GLU A 504 24.41 -7.72 6.50
C GLU A 504 24.52 -7.00 7.85
N ALA A 505 23.98 -5.79 7.97
CA ALA A 505 23.96 -5.04 9.23
C ALA A 505 23.15 -5.71 10.35
N LEU A 506 22.06 -6.40 10.02
CA LEU A 506 21.20 -7.10 10.98
C LEU A 506 21.74 -8.48 11.37
N TRP A 507 22.31 -9.22 10.41
CA TRP A 507 22.62 -10.64 10.57
C TRP A 507 24.12 -10.97 10.54
N GLY A 508 24.98 -9.98 10.28
CA GLY A 508 26.43 -10.14 10.29
C GLY A 508 27.02 -10.90 9.10
N ALA A 509 26.22 -11.21 8.08
CA ALA A 509 26.63 -11.88 6.85
C ALA A 509 25.65 -11.54 5.71
N PRO A 510 26.08 -11.59 4.44
CA PRO A 510 25.18 -11.45 3.30
C PRO A 510 24.20 -12.65 3.19
N PRO A 511 23.07 -12.51 2.47
CA PRO A 511 22.21 -13.63 2.15
C PRO A 511 22.96 -14.73 1.37
N ARG A 512 22.80 -16.00 1.75
CA ARG A 512 23.40 -17.16 1.09
C ARG A 512 23.00 -17.27 -0.37
N TRP A 513 21.74 -17.00 -0.72
CA TRP A 513 21.31 -17.03 -2.12
C TRP A 513 22.02 -15.96 -2.98
N GLN A 514 22.51 -14.87 -2.37
CA GLN A 514 23.32 -13.87 -3.08
C GLN A 514 24.69 -14.45 -3.42
N GLU A 515 25.34 -15.17 -2.49
CA GLU A 515 26.57 -15.89 -2.80
C GLU A 515 26.35 -16.92 -3.91
N GLU A 516 25.24 -17.66 -3.90
CA GLU A 516 24.89 -18.63 -4.94
C GLU A 516 24.65 -17.95 -6.29
N ARG A 517 23.96 -16.80 -6.31
CA ARG A 517 23.71 -16.02 -7.52
C ARG A 517 25.00 -15.40 -8.06
N GLN A 518 25.86 -14.86 -7.20
CA GLN A 518 27.19 -14.38 -7.58
C GLN A 518 28.03 -15.55 -8.13
N LYS A 519 28.08 -16.70 -7.45
CA LYS A 519 28.75 -17.91 -7.94
C LYS A 519 28.18 -18.36 -9.30
N ALA A 520 26.87 -18.27 -9.53
CA ALA A 520 26.23 -18.61 -10.81
C ALA A 520 26.58 -17.62 -11.93
N VAL A 521 26.61 -16.31 -11.63
CA VAL A 521 27.05 -15.26 -12.57
C VAL A 521 28.52 -15.45 -12.91
N TYR A 522 29.38 -15.68 -11.91
CA TYR A 522 30.81 -15.98 -12.13
C TYR A 522 30.99 -17.25 -12.96
N ARG A 523 30.28 -18.34 -12.67
CA ARG A 523 30.33 -19.58 -13.49
C ARG A 523 29.88 -19.34 -14.93
N SER A 524 28.85 -18.52 -15.13
CA SER A 524 28.36 -18.16 -16.46
C SER A 524 29.36 -17.29 -17.23
N ALA A 525 29.94 -16.29 -16.56
CA ALA A 525 31.00 -15.45 -17.10
C ALA A 525 32.26 -16.27 -17.44
N TRP A 526 32.65 -17.20 -16.57
CA TRP A 526 33.78 -18.09 -16.78
C TRP A 526 33.53 -19.09 -17.92
N SER A 527 32.30 -19.61 -18.05
CA SER A 527 31.90 -20.45 -19.18
C SER A 527 31.92 -19.68 -20.50
N MET A 528 31.46 -18.42 -20.50
CA MET A 528 31.57 -17.54 -21.67
C MET A 528 33.03 -17.21 -22.00
N ALA A 529 33.86 -16.92 -21.00
CA ALA A 529 35.28 -16.66 -21.20
C ALA A 529 36.01 -17.87 -21.79
N ARG A 530 35.69 -19.08 -21.31
CA ARG A 530 36.21 -20.34 -21.86
C ARG A 530 35.77 -20.58 -23.30
N LEU A 531 34.49 -20.37 -23.61
CA LEU A 531 33.97 -20.47 -24.99
C LEU A 531 34.63 -19.46 -25.95
N LEU A 532 34.95 -18.26 -25.46
CA LEU A 532 35.66 -17.25 -26.23
C LEU A 532 37.14 -17.64 -26.44
N ALA A 533 37.82 -18.16 -25.42
CA ALA A 533 39.20 -18.65 -25.55
C ALA A 533 39.31 -19.84 -26.52
N GLU A 534 38.39 -20.80 -26.44
CA GLU A 534 38.31 -21.95 -27.36
C GLU A 534 38.03 -21.50 -28.81
N LYS A 535 37.26 -20.43 -29.01
CA LYS A 535 36.97 -19.85 -30.34
C LYS A 535 38.16 -19.08 -30.93
N HIS A 536 39.03 -18.53 -30.09
CA HIS A 536 40.19 -17.74 -30.52
C HIS A 536 41.50 -18.54 -30.58
N GLY A 537 41.47 -19.84 -30.23
CA GLY A 537 42.64 -20.73 -30.34
C GLY A 537 43.71 -20.49 -29.26
N ASP A 538 43.42 -19.67 -28.27
CA ASP A 538 44.31 -19.41 -27.14
C ASP A 538 44.02 -20.42 -26.03
N SER A 539 44.97 -21.30 -25.75
CA SER A 539 44.91 -22.16 -24.56
C SER A 539 45.02 -21.27 -23.33
N LEU A 540 43.92 -21.12 -22.57
CA LEU A 540 43.96 -20.61 -21.20
C LEU A 540 44.91 -21.50 -20.39
N SER A 541 46.12 -21.01 -20.10
CA SER A 541 47.07 -21.72 -19.26
C SER A 541 46.49 -21.89 -17.85
N SER A 542 46.85 -23.00 -17.23
CA SER A 542 46.34 -23.52 -15.96
C SER A 542 46.65 -22.70 -14.70
N ASP A 543 47.03 -21.42 -14.82
CA ASP A 543 47.60 -20.64 -13.71
C ASP A 543 46.64 -19.63 -13.07
N LEU A 544 45.33 -19.80 -13.26
CA LEU A 544 44.30 -18.99 -12.58
C LEU A 544 43.45 -19.86 -11.64
N THR A 545 44.12 -20.40 -10.62
CA THR A 545 43.45 -20.80 -9.37
C THR A 545 43.89 -19.85 -8.27
N GLY A 546 43.03 -18.88 -7.98
CA GLY A 546 43.09 -17.94 -6.86
C GLY A 546 41.69 -17.48 -6.52
#